data_AF-A0A2V6KPQ3-F1
#
_entry.id   AF-A0A2V6KPQ3-F1
#
_cell.length_a   1.000
_cell.length_b   1.000
_cell.length_c   1.000
_cell.angle_alpha   90.00
_cell.angle_beta   90.00
_cell.angle_gamma   90.00
#
_symmetry.space_group_name_H-M   'P 1'
#
loop_
_entity.id
_entity.type
_entity.pdbx_description
1 polymer ?
#
loop_
_entity_poly.entity_id
_entity_poly.type
_entity_poly.pdbx_seq_one_letter_code
_entity_poly.pdbx_strand_id
1 'polypeptide(L)'
;MRVIFRSLPILAVVAFLVTGCAELGDVLLAPDEPVVYVEDHPYPGSFDPYFNEPKIYRQPRYYESISKKTKGNKVFKTTKVKDQYGNTVYKNTTSHKKKKH
;
A
#
# COMPACT_ATOMS: atom_id res chain seq x y z
N MET A 1 -65.86 -21.61 21.30
CA MET A 1 -64.52 -22.22 21.10
C MET A 1 -63.90 -21.66 19.80
N ARG A 2 -63.29 -20.47 19.83
CA ARG A 2 -62.79 -19.77 18.62
C ARG A 2 -61.45 -19.04 18.85
N VAL A 3 -60.63 -19.55 19.76
CA VAL A 3 -59.31 -18.98 20.07
C VAL A 3 -58.16 -19.88 19.57
N ILE A 4 -58.44 -21.13 19.21
CA ILE A 4 -57.40 -22.12 18.82
C ILE A 4 -56.89 -21.88 17.37
N PHE A 5 -57.64 -21.20 16.51
CA PHE A 5 -57.29 -21.09 15.08
C PHE A 5 -56.34 -19.94 14.71
N ARG A 6 -56.03 -19.02 15.64
CA ARG A 6 -55.18 -17.85 15.36
C ARG A 6 -53.70 -18.05 15.69
N SER A 7 -53.35 -19.10 16.46
CA SER A 7 -51.97 -19.39 16.87
C SER A 7 -51.22 -20.33 15.93
N LEU A 8 -51.93 -21.12 15.11
CA LEU A 8 -51.35 -22.03 14.13
C LEU A 8 -50.43 -21.34 13.10
N PRO A 9 -50.80 -20.20 12.47
CA PRO A 9 -49.90 -19.54 11.52
C PRO A 9 -48.68 -18.94 12.21
N ILE A 10 -48.81 -18.52 13.47
CA ILE A 10 -47.70 -17.94 14.25
C ILE A 10 -46.66 -19.01 14.56
N LEU A 11 -47.08 -20.19 15.01
CA LEU A 11 -46.18 -21.33 15.22
C LEU A 11 -45.48 -21.77 13.93
N ALA A 12 -46.18 -21.76 12.80
CA ALA A 12 -45.58 -22.09 11.50
C ALA A 12 -44.51 -21.07 11.07
N VAL A 13 -44.75 -19.76 11.28
CA VAL A 13 -43.79 -18.70 10.98
C VAL A 13 -42.57 -18.78 11.89
N VAL A 14 -42.77 -19.01 13.20
CA VAL A 14 -41.65 -19.16 14.15
C VAL A 14 -40.83 -20.41 13.84
N ALA A 15 -41.47 -21.54 13.52
CA ALA A 15 -40.75 -22.75 13.11
C ALA A 15 -39.96 -22.52 11.81
N PHE A 16 -40.52 -21.82 10.82
CA PHE A 16 -39.82 -21.49 9.58
C PHE A 16 -38.61 -20.57 9.81
N LEU A 17 -38.73 -19.57 10.69
CA LEU A 17 -37.63 -18.68 11.08
C LEU A 17 -36.50 -19.44 11.81
N VAL A 18 -36.84 -20.34 12.73
CA VAL A 18 -35.84 -21.12 13.49
C VAL A 18 -35.10 -22.10 12.58
N THR A 19 -35.79 -22.80 11.68
CA THR A 19 -35.16 -23.75 10.76
C THR A 19 -34.35 -23.05 9.67
N GLY A 20 -34.83 -21.91 9.15
CA GLY A 20 -34.09 -21.11 8.16
C GLY A 20 -32.84 -20.42 8.71
N CYS A 21 -32.82 -20.05 10.00
CA CYS A 21 -31.62 -19.53 10.65
C CYS A 21 -30.57 -20.61 10.92
N ALA A 22 -30.98 -21.87 11.14
CA ALA A 22 -30.03 -22.97 11.36
C ALA A 22 -29.25 -23.32 10.09
N GLU A 23 -29.91 -23.36 8.93
CA GLU A 23 -29.25 -23.69 7.65
C GLU A 23 -28.31 -22.58 7.13
N LEU A 24 -28.56 -21.32 7.49
CA LEU A 24 -27.62 -20.22 7.21
C LEU A 24 -26.47 -20.14 8.21
N GLY A 25 -26.63 -20.73 9.40
CA GLY A 25 -25.58 -20.79 10.43
C GLY A 25 -24.41 -21.67 10.03
N ASP A 26 -24.67 -22.84 9.43
CA ASP A 26 -23.61 -23.78 9.04
C ASP A 26 -22.77 -23.30 7.85
N VAL A 27 -23.33 -22.45 6.98
CA VAL A 27 -22.57 -21.81 5.88
C VAL A 27 -21.77 -20.59 6.36
N LEU A 28 -22.20 -19.94 7.44
CA LEU A 28 -21.51 -18.78 8.05
C LEU A 28 -20.51 -19.17 9.15
N LEU A 29 -20.46 -20.44 9.57
CA LEU A 29 -19.56 -20.96 10.61
C LEU A 29 -18.36 -21.75 10.07
N ALA A 30 -18.18 -21.84 8.75
CA ALA A 30 -16.88 -22.21 8.21
C ALA A 30 -15.89 -21.08 8.55
N PRO A 31 -14.87 -21.32 9.39
CA PRO A 31 -13.87 -20.32 9.70
C PRO A 31 -12.87 -20.33 8.54
N ASP A 32 -13.32 -19.93 7.35
CA ASP A 32 -12.39 -19.39 6.36
C ASP A 32 -12.06 -17.99 6.85
N GLU A 33 -11.10 -18.00 7.78
CA GLU A 33 -10.22 -16.93 8.19
C GLU A 33 -10.42 -15.68 7.31
N PRO A 34 -10.93 -14.55 7.84
CA PRO A 34 -10.85 -13.31 7.09
C PRO A 34 -9.36 -12.98 7.02
N VAL A 35 -8.67 -13.49 6.00
CA VAL A 35 -7.38 -13.00 5.57
C VAL A 35 -7.66 -11.63 5.02
N VAL A 36 -7.80 -10.68 5.95
CA VAL A 36 -7.61 -9.28 5.67
C VAL A 36 -6.18 -9.22 5.17
N TYR A 37 -6.04 -9.13 3.85
CA TYR A 37 -4.79 -8.69 3.23
C TYR A 37 -4.57 -7.24 3.71
N VAL A 38 -4.05 -7.11 4.92
CA VAL A 38 -3.28 -5.94 5.29
C VAL A 38 -2.03 -6.09 4.45
N GLU A 39 -1.98 -5.41 3.30
CA GLU A 39 -0.69 -5.17 2.67
C GLU A 39 0.18 -4.54 3.75
N ASP A 40 1.16 -5.31 4.25
CA ASP A 40 2.24 -4.82 5.08
C ASP A 40 3.02 -3.81 4.23
N HIS A 41 2.51 -2.58 4.13
CA HIS A 41 3.24 -1.48 3.55
C HIS A 41 4.47 -1.29 4.43
N PRO A 42 5.67 -1.62 3.95
CA PRO A 42 6.86 -1.50 4.75
C PRO A 42 7.14 0.00 4.82
N TYR A 43 6.85 0.57 5.99
CA TYR A 43 6.99 1.98 6.35
C TYR A 43 5.97 2.92 5.70
N PRO A 44 5.47 3.94 6.44
CA PRO A 44 4.83 5.07 5.80
C PRO A 44 5.93 5.79 5.02
N GLY A 45 6.11 5.41 3.76
CA GLY A 45 6.90 6.17 2.81
C GLY A 45 6.33 7.57 2.81
N SER A 46 7.06 8.49 3.44
CA SER A 46 6.86 9.94 3.49
C SER A 46 5.56 10.42 2.84
N PHE A 47 4.60 10.90 3.66
CA PHE A 47 3.35 11.54 3.23
C PHE A 47 3.48 12.14 1.81
N ASP A 48 2.84 11.51 0.83
CA ASP A 48 2.78 12.00 -0.54
C ASP A 48 1.56 12.92 -0.65
N PRO A 49 1.72 14.26 -0.57
CA PRO A 49 0.61 15.20 -0.65
C PRO A 49 -0.18 15.08 -1.97
N TYR A 50 0.36 14.36 -2.96
CA TYR A 50 -0.23 14.21 -4.29
C TYR A 50 -0.70 12.77 -4.58
N PHE A 51 -0.83 11.92 -3.56
CA PHE A 51 -1.27 10.52 -3.72
C PHE A 51 -2.58 10.39 -4.52
N ASN A 52 -3.54 11.29 -4.26
CA ASN A 52 -4.86 11.31 -4.90
C ASN A 52 -4.89 12.08 -6.24
N GLU A 53 -3.79 12.70 -6.67
CA GLU A 53 -3.77 13.48 -7.90
C GLU A 53 -3.41 12.63 -9.13
N PRO A 54 -4.08 12.86 -10.29
CA PRO A 54 -3.75 12.19 -11.53
C PRO A 54 -2.28 12.40 -11.90
N LYS A 55 -1.59 11.35 -12.34
CA LYS A 55 -0.16 11.38 -12.69
C LYS A 55 0.22 12.47 -13.69
N ILE A 56 -0.74 12.96 -14.49
CA ILE A 56 -0.57 14.04 -15.49
C ILE A 56 -0.21 15.38 -14.83
N TYR A 57 -0.68 15.64 -13.61
CA TYR A 57 -0.44 16.91 -12.91
C TYR A 57 0.78 16.89 -11.98
N ARG A 58 1.44 15.73 -11.84
CA ARG A 58 2.62 15.60 -11.00
C ARG A 58 3.82 16.22 -11.71
N GLN A 59 4.40 17.25 -11.11
CA GLN A 59 5.66 17.80 -11.58
C GLN A 59 6.77 16.76 -11.43
N PRO A 60 7.62 16.55 -12.46
CA PRO A 60 8.73 15.62 -12.35
C PRO A 60 9.71 16.10 -11.28
N ARG A 61 10.01 15.24 -10.31
CA ARG A 61 11.04 15.51 -9.29
C ARG A 61 12.39 14.95 -9.72
N TYR A 62 13.42 15.77 -9.52
CA TYR A 62 14.81 15.40 -9.76
C TYR A 62 15.61 15.48 -8.46
N TYR A 63 16.40 14.44 -8.19
CA TYR A 63 17.24 14.34 -7.01
C TYR A 63 18.70 14.36 -7.42
N GLU A 64 19.47 15.32 -6.91
CA GLU A 64 20.91 15.38 -7.11
C GLU A 64 21.64 14.55 -6.05
N SER A 65 22.59 13.73 -6.49
CA SER A 65 23.50 12.98 -5.64
C SER A 65 24.95 13.26 -6.02
N ILE A 66 25.76 13.61 -5.04
CA ILE A 66 27.18 13.92 -5.23
C ILE A 66 28.00 12.85 -4.52
N SER A 67 28.89 12.19 -5.24
CA SER A 67 29.89 11.29 -4.67
C SER A 67 31.30 11.78 -4.93
N LYS A 68 32.19 11.57 -3.96
CA LYS A 68 33.61 11.90 -4.08
C LYS A 68 34.43 10.64 -3.85
N LYS A 69 35.41 10.40 -4.72
CA LYS A 69 36.34 9.29 -4.60
C LYS A 69 37.76 9.80 -4.82
N THR A 70 38.69 9.38 -3.97
CA THR A 70 40.10 9.71 -4.12
C THR A 70 40.84 8.51 -4.71
N LYS A 71 41.69 8.73 -5.71
CA LYS A 71 42.60 7.72 -6.27
C LYS A 71 43.98 8.34 -6.41
N GLY A 72 44.91 7.92 -5.55
CA GLY A 72 46.25 8.53 -5.46
C GLY A 72 46.17 10.04 -5.17
N ASN A 73 46.86 10.83 -6.00
CA ASN A 73 46.90 12.30 -5.89
C ASN A 73 45.75 13.02 -6.64
N LYS A 74 44.70 12.30 -7.08
CA LYS A 74 43.53 12.90 -7.74
C LYS A 74 42.25 12.62 -6.94
N VAL A 75 41.37 13.61 -6.91
CA VAL A 75 40.02 13.52 -6.36
C VAL A 75 39.04 13.59 -7.51
N PHE A 76 38.14 12.63 -7.57
CA PHE A 76 37.05 12.54 -8.53
C PHE A 76 35.76 12.92 -7.84
N LYS A 77 35.00 13.84 -8.42
CA LYS A 77 33.66 14.23 -7.97
C LYS A 77 32.68 13.82 -9.06
N THR A 78 31.71 12.99 -8.70
CA THR A 78 30.64 12.57 -9.59
C THR A 78 29.33 13.17 -9.10
N THR A 79 28.66 13.92 -9.96
CA THR A 79 27.29 14.38 -9.75
C THR A 79 26.37 13.50 -10.60
N LYS A 80 25.32 12.94 -9.99
CA LYS A 80 24.25 12.22 -10.69
C LYS A 80 22.92 12.85 -10.33
N VAL A 81 22.11 13.14 -11.34
CA VAL A 81 20.72 13.53 -11.17
C VAL A 81 19.86 12.32 -11.51
N LYS A 82 19.00 11.94 -10.57
CA LYS A 82 18.01 10.89 -10.76
C LYS A 82 16.62 11.47 -10.87
N ASP A 83 15.77 10.84 -11.67
CA ASP A 83 14.34 11.12 -11.63
C ASP A 83 13.69 10.47 -10.39
N GLN A 84 12.41 10.74 -10.21
CA GLN A 84 11.57 10.16 -9.17
C GLN A 84 11.42 8.63 -9.23
N TYR A 85 11.80 7.99 -10.33
CA TYR A 85 11.78 6.54 -10.52
C TYR A 85 13.17 5.91 -10.30
N GLY A 86 14.18 6.72 -9.94
CA GLY A 86 15.54 6.28 -9.71
C GLY A 86 16.40 6.16 -10.97
N ASN A 87 15.88 6.49 -12.15
CA ASN A 87 16.63 6.50 -13.40
C ASN A 87 17.62 7.67 -13.42
N THR A 88 18.82 7.45 -13.95
CA THR A 88 19.82 8.52 -14.05
C THR A 88 19.56 9.35 -15.30
N VAL A 89 19.22 10.62 -15.12
CA VAL A 89 18.95 11.57 -16.22
C VAL A 89 20.21 12.32 -16.61
N TYR A 90 21.08 12.59 -15.64
CA TYR A 90 22.35 13.27 -15.85
C TYR A 90 23.44 12.66 -15.00
N LYS A 91 24.64 12.55 -15.57
CA LYS A 91 25.84 12.12 -14.86
C LYS A 91 27.03 12.89 -15.38
N ASN A 92 27.73 13.55 -14.47
CA ASN A 92 28.99 14.21 -14.76
C ASN A 92 30.04 13.81 -13.74
N THR A 93 31.26 13.60 -14.21
CA THR A 93 32.41 13.26 -13.38
C THR A 93 33.54 14.22 -13.67
N THR A 94 33.95 14.99 -12.67
CA THR A 94 35.09 15.89 -12.75
C THR A 94 36.24 15.35 -11.91
N SER A 95 37.47 15.70 -12.29
CA SER A 95 38.65 15.33 -11.52
C SER A 95 39.53 16.55 -11.26
N HIS A 96 40.13 16.62 -10.08
CA HIS A 96 41.10 17.64 -9.74
C HIS A 96 42.26 17.02 -8.95
N LYS A 97 43.42 17.67 -9.01
CA LYS A 97 44.59 17.26 -8.22
C LYS A 97 44.30 17.53 -6.73
N LYS A 98 44.62 16.55 -5.88
CA LYS A 98 44.50 16.69 -4.42
C LYS A 98 45.40 17.85 -3.97
N LYS A 99 44.83 18.77 -3.19
CA LYS A 99 45.60 19.86 -2.59
C LYS A 99 46.61 19.24 -1.62
N LYS A 100 47.88 19.62 -1.73
CA LYS A 100 48.89 19.30 -0.71
C LYS A 100 48.58 20.16 0.51
N HIS A 101 48.44 19.51 1.66
CA HIS A 101 48.41 20.15 2.97
C HIS A 101 49.81 20.04 3.58
#